data_AF-A0AAF0HTZ9-F1
#
_entry.id   AF-A0AAF0HTZ9-F1
#
_cell.length_a   1.000
_cell.length_b   1.000
_cell.length_c   1.000
_cell.angle_alpha   90.00
_cell.angle_beta   90.00
_cell.angle_gamma   90.00
#
_symmetry.space_group_name_H-M   'P 1'
#
loop_
_entity.id
_entity.type
_entity.pdbx_description
1 polymer ?
#
loop_
_entity_poly.entity_id
_entity_poly.type
_entity_poly.pdbx_seq_one_letter_code
_entity_poly.pdbx_strand_id
1 'polypeptide(L)'
;MARTNANAANGLAVAAQGTADAALANAATAQSTADGAKADAAAAQSTADAALANAATANGTANTALANAATAQSTADTAMTNAATAQSTADTALANAATAQDAANSAKADASSAQGTANSALANAATAQGTANTALANAAAAQGTADSALANAATAQTTADSALANAATAQASADAAGVKADTAIAYGNETRDIANNALAQIGTASSSATEALNVANGIAGTANSALATANDAKVSADAAAARTAYVAANGSGAAPTASGANAIAMGNAANASAANAVAIGNGAQATNGAAVSVGYANRASGNGAVAIGDPNVATGTGAVAIGANNTATGDGAVALGNASTANGASAVALGNGAQAVFADSIAIGANVTTVRQGQVALGSASSTYTAAGITSSASRAAQAGAVSLVTTDAAGNLATAALDVGELSGLGGRVGTLETEVVGMKQQLRAANAGIAAAMAMGGTLLPPDSTFALSFNLSTYRGQQGFSGAAVAQVTERVWMSGGFAGSTVKGSTGGRVGMTFGW
;
A
#
# COMPACT_ATOMS: atom_id res chain seq x y z
N MET A 1 76.28 -94.94 33.58
CA MET A 1 75.42 -94.04 34.38
C MET A 1 75.36 -92.61 33.81
N ALA A 2 76.49 -91.94 33.50
CA ALA A 2 76.48 -90.57 32.97
C ALA A 2 75.72 -90.37 31.64
N ARG A 3 75.88 -91.28 30.66
CA ARG A 3 75.14 -91.25 29.38
C ARG A 3 73.63 -91.42 29.54
N THR A 4 73.20 -92.26 30.48
CA THR A 4 71.79 -92.51 30.77
C THR A 4 71.12 -91.29 31.41
N ASN A 5 71.81 -90.61 32.33
CA ASN A 5 71.33 -89.37 32.94
C ASN A 5 71.30 -88.20 31.95
N ALA A 6 72.27 -88.10 31.04
CA ALA A 6 72.28 -87.09 29.98
C ALA A 6 71.12 -87.28 28.99
N ASN A 7 70.81 -88.53 28.61
CA ASN A 7 69.67 -88.83 27.76
C ASN A 7 68.32 -88.57 28.46
N ALA A 8 68.21 -88.86 29.76
CA ALA A 8 67.02 -88.55 30.55
C ALA A 8 66.81 -87.03 30.73
N ALA A 9 67.88 -86.26 30.98
CA ALA A 9 67.85 -84.81 31.05
C ALA A 9 67.50 -84.17 29.69
N ASN A 10 68.02 -84.72 28.59
CA ASN A 10 67.66 -84.30 27.24
C ASN A 10 66.18 -84.59 26.92
N GLY A 11 65.66 -85.76 27.32
CA GLY A 11 64.24 -86.10 27.19
C GLY A 11 63.32 -85.17 27.98
N LEU A 12 63.70 -84.81 29.21
CA LEU A 12 62.98 -83.83 30.03
C LEU A 12 63.04 -82.41 29.44
N ALA A 13 64.19 -82.01 28.88
CA ALA A 13 64.35 -80.72 28.20
C ALA A 13 63.50 -80.62 26.93
N VAL A 14 63.43 -81.69 26.13
CA VAL A 14 62.56 -81.77 24.95
C VAL A 14 61.08 -81.75 25.35
N ALA A 15 60.69 -82.43 26.43
CA ALA A 15 59.31 -82.38 26.95
C ALA A 15 58.94 -80.99 27.52
N ALA A 16 59.88 -80.33 28.21
CA ALA A 16 59.70 -78.96 28.68
C ALA A 16 59.59 -77.97 27.51
N GLN A 17 60.40 -78.13 26.47
CA GLN A 17 60.31 -77.35 25.23
C GLN A 17 58.96 -77.56 24.55
N GLY A 18 58.50 -78.80 24.38
CA GLY A 18 57.18 -79.08 23.80
C GLY A 18 56.01 -78.50 24.61
N THR A 19 56.14 -78.46 25.94
CA THR A 19 55.16 -77.81 26.83
C THR A 19 55.19 -76.28 26.68
N ALA A 20 56.38 -75.69 26.55
CA ALA A 20 56.56 -74.26 26.32
C ALA A 20 56.02 -73.83 24.94
N ASP A 21 56.26 -74.63 23.90
CA ASP A 21 55.76 -74.40 22.55
C ASP A 21 54.21 -74.49 22.52
N ALA A 22 53.63 -75.47 23.23
CA ALA A 22 52.17 -75.59 23.37
C ALA A 22 51.56 -74.41 24.17
N ALA A 23 52.22 -73.95 25.22
CA ALA A 23 51.81 -72.77 25.98
C ALA A 23 51.86 -71.49 25.12
N LEU A 24 52.91 -71.34 24.30
CA LEU A 24 53.04 -70.23 23.37
C LEU A 24 51.96 -70.27 22.27
N ALA A 25 51.64 -71.46 21.73
CA ALA A 25 50.56 -71.64 20.77
C ALA A 25 49.18 -71.31 21.37
N ASN A 26 48.93 -71.72 22.61
CA ASN A 26 47.71 -71.36 23.35
C ASN A 26 47.63 -69.85 23.63
N ALA A 27 48.75 -69.22 24.02
CA ALA A 27 48.81 -67.78 24.22
C ALA A 27 48.55 -67.01 22.92
N ALA A 28 49.10 -67.48 21.79
CA ALA A 28 48.83 -66.92 20.47
C ALA A 28 47.35 -67.07 20.07
N THR A 29 46.72 -68.21 20.37
CA THR A 29 45.29 -68.44 20.13
C THR A 29 44.41 -67.54 21.00
N ALA A 30 44.76 -67.38 22.28
CA ALA A 30 44.07 -66.48 23.20
C ALA A 30 44.20 -65.00 22.77
N GLN A 31 45.39 -64.59 22.32
CA GLN A 31 45.61 -63.26 21.76
C GLN A 31 44.76 -63.03 20.51
N SER A 32 44.74 -63.99 19.57
CA SER A 32 43.89 -63.90 18.37
C SER A 32 42.39 -63.82 18.73
N THR A 33 41.96 -64.50 19.79
CA THR A 33 40.57 -64.45 20.27
C THR A 33 40.25 -63.09 20.89
N ALA A 34 41.19 -62.54 21.68
CA ALA A 34 41.06 -61.21 22.27
C ALA A 34 41.05 -60.10 21.20
N ASP A 35 41.88 -60.23 20.17
CA ASP A 35 41.89 -59.31 19.03
C ASP A 35 40.58 -59.40 18.22
N GLY A 36 40.04 -60.61 18.04
CA GLY A 36 38.71 -60.83 17.45
C GLY A 36 37.59 -60.18 18.26
N ALA A 37 37.56 -60.40 19.59
CA ALA A 37 36.56 -59.79 20.48
C ALA A 37 36.66 -58.25 20.50
N LYS A 38 37.87 -57.70 20.40
CA LYS A 38 38.08 -56.25 20.28
C LYS A 38 37.57 -55.71 18.94
N ALA A 39 37.77 -56.45 17.84
CA ALA A 39 37.23 -56.10 16.53
C ALA A 39 35.70 -56.14 16.54
N ASP A 40 35.09 -57.17 17.15
CA ASP A 40 33.64 -57.28 17.30
C ASP A 40 33.06 -56.15 18.15
N ALA A 41 33.73 -55.79 19.26
CA ALA A 41 33.33 -54.65 20.10
C ALA A 41 33.42 -53.32 19.33
N ALA A 42 34.45 -53.13 18.51
CA ALA A 42 34.58 -51.95 17.66
C ALA A 42 33.48 -51.90 16.58
N ALA A 43 33.13 -53.05 15.98
CA ALA A 43 32.02 -53.14 15.03
C ALA A 43 30.66 -52.88 15.67
N ALA A 44 30.43 -53.37 16.89
CA ALA A 44 29.24 -53.09 17.68
C ALA A 44 29.13 -51.61 18.04
N GLN A 45 30.23 -50.97 18.44
CA GLN A 45 30.27 -49.54 18.72
C GLN A 45 29.94 -48.72 17.46
N SER A 46 30.55 -49.05 16.32
CA SER A 46 30.25 -48.38 15.04
C SER A 46 28.78 -48.53 14.65
N THR A 47 28.16 -49.68 14.95
CA THR A 47 26.74 -49.91 14.70
C THR A 47 25.86 -49.07 15.63
N ALA A 48 26.24 -48.96 16.90
CA ALA A 48 25.55 -48.12 17.88
C ALA A 48 25.64 -46.62 17.52
N ASP A 49 26.81 -46.15 17.08
CA ASP A 49 27.02 -44.78 16.64
C ASP A 49 26.17 -44.46 15.41
N ALA A 50 26.09 -45.39 14.45
CA ALA A 50 25.22 -45.27 13.28
C ALA A 50 23.73 -45.24 13.66
N ALA A 51 23.30 -46.08 14.61
CA ALA A 51 21.93 -46.08 15.12
C ALA A 51 21.57 -44.75 15.80
N LEU A 52 22.49 -44.17 16.58
CA LEU A 52 22.31 -42.87 17.23
C LEU A 52 22.21 -41.73 16.21
N ALA A 53 23.05 -41.74 15.17
CA ALA A 53 22.99 -40.76 14.08
C ALA A 53 21.66 -40.85 13.31
N ASN A 54 21.16 -42.06 13.06
CA ASN A 54 19.86 -42.29 12.44
C ASN A 54 18.72 -41.79 13.32
N ALA A 55 18.77 -42.03 14.63
CA ALA A 55 17.78 -41.53 15.60
C ALA A 55 17.77 -40.00 15.65
N ALA A 56 18.94 -39.35 15.64
CA ALA A 56 19.04 -37.90 15.58
C ALA A 56 18.43 -37.32 14.30
N THR A 57 18.67 -37.98 13.15
CA THR A 57 18.09 -37.60 11.86
C THR A 57 16.57 -37.76 11.84
N ALA A 58 16.06 -38.87 12.39
CA ALA A 58 14.63 -39.11 12.53
C ALA A 58 13.96 -38.06 13.44
N ASN A 59 14.62 -37.67 14.53
CA ASN A 59 14.12 -36.63 15.43
C ASN A 59 14.10 -35.24 14.75
N GLY A 60 15.13 -34.92 13.95
CA GLY A 60 15.14 -33.70 13.13
C GLY A 60 14.01 -33.67 12.09
N THR A 61 13.72 -34.82 11.49
CA THR A 61 12.60 -34.98 10.55
C THR A 61 11.26 -34.80 11.26
N ALA A 62 11.08 -35.41 12.44
CA ALA A 62 9.87 -35.27 13.25
C ALA A 62 9.63 -33.82 13.70
N ASN A 63 10.69 -33.12 14.13
CA ASN A 63 10.60 -31.69 14.50
C ASN A 63 10.19 -30.82 13.31
N THR A 64 10.73 -31.11 12.12
CA THR A 64 10.35 -30.41 10.89
C THR A 64 8.89 -30.67 10.53
N ALA A 65 8.42 -31.92 10.64
CA ALA A 65 7.03 -32.27 10.41
C ALA A 65 6.09 -31.57 11.39
N LEU A 66 6.47 -31.46 12.68
CA LEU A 66 5.70 -30.75 13.69
C LEU A 66 5.62 -29.24 13.41
N ALA A 67 6.73 -28.63 13.00
CA ALA A 67 6.76 -27.22 12.59
C ALA A 67 5.84 -26.96 11.38
N ASN A 68 5.90 -27.82 10.37
CA ASN A 68 5.04 -27.73 9.19
C ASN A 68 3.56 -27.89 9.57
N ALA A 69 3.23 -28.81 10.48
CA ALA A 69 1.86 -28.99 10.98
C ALA A 69 1.35 -27.74 11.71
N ALA A 70 2.20 -27.09 12.53
CA ALA A 70 1.85 -25.84 13.20
C ALA A 70 1.59 -24.68 12.22
N THR A 71 2.41 -24.57 11.16
CA THR A 71 2.18 -23.59 10.09
C THR A 71 0.90 -23.87 9.32
N ALA A 72 0.60 -25.14 9.02
CA ALA A 72 -0.64 -25.54 8.37
C ALA A 72 -1.86 -25.20 9.23
N GLN A 73 -1.79 -25.42 10.54
CA GLN A 73 -2.85 -25.05 11.49
C GLN A 73 -3.08 -23.53 11.51
N SER A 74 -2.02 -22.73 11.61
CA SER A 74 -2.14 -21.26 11.59
C SER A 74 -2.74 -20.74 10.27
N THR A 75 -2.42 -21.39 9.16
CA THR A 75 -3.00 -21.08 7.84
C THR A 75 -4.49 -21.41 7.82
N ALA A 76 -4.89 -22.56 8.37
CA ALA A 76 -6.28 -22.96 8.47
C ALA A 76 -7.10 -22.01 9.38
N ASP A 77 -6.52 -21.58 10.50
CA ASP A 77 -7.17 -20.63 11.42
C ASP A 77 -7.38 -19.26 10.76
N THR A 78 -6.39 -18.81 9.99
CA THR A 78 -6.50 -17.57 9.20
C THR A 78 -7.58 -17.70 8.12
N ALA A 79 -7.63 -18.83 7.42
CA ALA A 79 -8.65 -19.10 6.41
C ALA A 79 -10.07 -19.12 7.01
N MET A 80 -10.25 -19.73 8.19
CA MET A 80 -11.54 -19.70 8.91
C MET A 80 -11.94 -18.28 9.33
N THR A 81 -10.99 -17.48 9.81
CA THR A 81 -11.25 -16.09 10.19
C THR A 81 -11.70 -15.27 8.98
N ASN A 82 -11.00 -15.40 7.85
CA ASN A 82 -11.37 -14.73 6.61
C ASN A 82 -12.74 -15.18 6.10
N ALA A 83 -13.05 -16.47 6.19
CA ALA A 83 -14.36 -16.99 5.81
C ALA A 83 -15.48 -16.41 6.70
N ALA A 84 -15.26 -16.28 8.00
CA ALA A 84 -16.21 -15.66 8.92
C ALA A 84 -16.44 -14.17 8.60
N THR A 85 -15.38 -13.42 8.29
CA THR A 85 -15.49 -12.01 7.87
C THR A 85 -16.23 -11.87 6.54
N ALA A 86 -15.96 -12.76 5.57
CA ALA A 86 -16.67 -12.78 4.30
C ALA A 86 -18.17 -13.08 4.49
N GLN A 87 -18.51 -14.04 5.37
CA GLN A 87 -19.90 -14.33 5.71
C GLN A 87 -20.60 -13.12 6.33
N SER A 88 -19.99 -12.45 7.30
CA SER A 88 -20.56 -11.25 7.93
C SER A 88 -20.79 -10.10 6.93
N THR A 89 -19.87 -9.95 5.97
CA THR A 89 -20.00 -8.96 4.89
C THR A 89 -21.17 -9.31 3.97
N ALA A 90 -21.32 -10.59 3.62
CA ALA A 90 -22.44 -11.08 2.81
C ALA A 90 -23.79 -10.88 3.52
N ASP A 91 -23.86 -11.19 4.82
CA ASP A 91 -25.07 -10.98 5.63
C ASP A 91 -25.47 -9.50 5.68
N THR A 92 -24.49 -8.61 5.82
CA THR A 92 -24.72 -7.15 5.79
C THR A 92 -25.21 -6.68 4.42
N ALA A 93 -24.63 -7.19 3.33
CA ALA A 93 -25.05 -6.86 1.98
C ALA A 93 -26.50 -7.33 1.72
N LEU A 94 -26.88 -8.51 2.22
CA LEU A 94 -28.23 -9.04 2.11
C LEU A 94 -29.24 -8.18 2.90
N ALA A 95 -28.89 -7.74 4.11
CA ALA A 95 -29.72 -6.84 4.91
C ALA A 95 -29.95 -5.49 4.22
N ASN A 96 -28.89 -4.90 3.65
CA ASN A 96 -28.98 -3.66 2.89
C ASN A 96 -29.86 -3.81 1.63
N ALA A 97 -29.75 -4.94 0.92
CA ALA A 97 -30.59 -5.22 -0.23
C ALA A 97 -32.08 -5.35 0.16
N ALA A 98 -32.39 -5.99 1.29
CA ALA A 98 -33.76 -6.06 1.81
C ALA A 98 -34.32 -4.67 2.13
N THR A 99 -33.54 -3.82 2.82
CA THR A 99 -33.94 -2.45 3.15
C THR A 99 -34.17 -1.61 1.88
N ALA A 100 -33.32 -1.76 0.87
CA ALA A 100 -33.50 -1.06 -0.41
C ALA A 100 -34.77 -1.52 -1.14
N GLN A 101 -35.10 -2.81 -1.08
CA GLN A 101 -36.33 -3.35 -1.65
C GLN A 101 -37.59 -2.80 -0.94
N ASP A 102 -37.56 -2.69 0.39
CA ASP A 102 -38.67 -2.12 1.17
C ASP A 102 -38.87 -0.63 0.87
N ALA A 103 -37.78 0.12 0.69
CA ALA A 103 -37.82 1.52 0.26
C ALA A 103 -38.42 1.65 -1.16
N ALA A 104 -38.04 0.79 -2.09
CA ALA A 104 -38.60 0.78 -3.44
C ALA A 104 -40.10 0.43 -3.45
N ASN A 105 -40.52 -0.53 -2.62
CA ASN A 105 -41.93 -0.89 -2.47
C ASN A 105 -42.76 0.27 -1.90
N SER A 106 -42.22 0.96 -0.89
CA SER A 106 -42.85 2.14 -0.30
C SER A 106 -42.99 3.27 -1.31
N ALA A 107 -41.93 3.59 -2.05
CA ALA A 107 -41.96 4.63 -3.08
C ALA A 107 -43.00 4.34 -4.18
N LYS A 108 -43.19 3.07 -4.54
CA LYS A 108 -44.24 2.66 -5.50
C LYS A 108 -45.65 2.85 -4.94
N ALA A 109 -45.86 2.57 -3.65
CA ALA A 109 -47.14 2.80 -2.98
C ALA A 109 -47.45 4.31 -2.88
N ASP A 110 -46.45 5.13 -2.58
CA ASP A 110 -46.59 6.59 -2.53
C ASP A 110 -46.93 7.16 -3.91
N ALA A 111 -46.25 6.72 -4.97
CA ALA A 111 -46.54 7.13 -6.34
C ALA A 111 -47.99 6.78 -6.75
N SER A 112 -48.46 5.59 -6.36
CA SER A 112 -49.85 5.16 -6.63
C SER A 112 -50.87 6.02 -5.89
N SER A 113 -50.56 6.39 -4.64
CA SER A 113 -51.39 7.26 -3.81
C SER A 113 -51.44 8.68 -4.36
N ALA A 114 -50.29 9.23 -4.76
CA ALA A 114 -50.20 10.54 -5.40
C ALA A 114 -51.02 10.61 -6.70
N GLN A 115 -50.99 9.55 -7.50
CA GLN A 115 -51.85 9.44 -8.69
C GLN A 115 -53.34 9.44 -8.32
N GLY A 116 -53.73 8.74 -7.26
CA GLY A 116 -55.11 8.77 -6.73
C GLY A 116 -55.56 10.16 -6.31
N THR A 117 -54.69 10.91 -5.62
CA THR A 117 -54.95 12.31 -5.23
C THR A 117 -55.08 13.22 -6.45
N ALA A 118 -54.19 13.08 -7.44
CA ALA A 118 -54.25 13.85 -8.69
C ALA A 118 -55.56 13.60 -9.46
N ASN A 119 -56.01 12.33 -9.54
CA ASN A 119 -57.28 11.97 -10.15
C ASN A 119 -58.47 12.60 -9.42
N SER A 120 -58.44 12.61 -8.09
CA SER A 120 -59.49 13.21 -7.26
C SER A 120 -59.55 14.73 -7.41
N ALA A 121 -58.38 15.38 -7.46
CA ALA A 121 -58.27 16.82 -7.71
C ALA A 121 -58.85 17.20 -9.09
N LEU A 122 -58.58 16.39 -10.11
CA LEU A 122 -59.14 16.59 -11.45
C LEU A 122 -60.68 16.44 -11.45
N ALA A 123 -61.22 15.43 -10.74
CA ALA A 123 -62.66 15.25 -10.60
C ALA A 123 -63.35 16.42 -9.87
N ASN A 124 -62.70 16.93 -8.81
CA ASN A 124 -63.19 18.10 -8.08
C ASN A 124 -63.16 19.37 -8.94
N ALA A 125 -62.11 19.58 -9.73
CA ALA A 125 -62.02 20.70 -10.66
C ALA A 125 -63.14 20.65 -11.72
N ALA A 126 -63.45 19.45 -12.27
CA ALA A 126 -64.55 19.26 -13.20
C ALA A 126 -65.91 19.58 -12.55
N THR A 127 -66.11 19.18 -11.29
CA THR A 127 -67.33 19.48 -10.52
C THR A 127 -67.47 20.98 -10.27
N ALA A 128 -66.39 21.65 -9.85
CA ALA A 128 -66.37 23.10 -9.63
C ALA A 128 -66.70 23.88 -10.91
N GLN A 129 -66.17 23.43 -12.05
CA GLN A 129 -66.51 24.01 -13.35
C GLN A 129 -68.01 23.86 -13.67
N GLY A 130 -68.61 22.70 -13.38
CA GLY A 130 -70.05 22.47 -13.52
C GLY A 130 -70.90 23.40 -12.65
N THR A 131 -70.50 23.62 -11.40
CA THR A 131 -71.15 24.58 -10.50
C THR A 131 -71.03 26.02 -11.02
N ALA A 132 -69.84 26.42 -11.50
CA ALA A 132 -69.62 27.75 -12.06
C ALA A 132 -70.50 28.01 -13.30
N ASN A 133 -70.62 27.01 -14.19
CA ASN A 133 -71.51 27.10 -15.36
C ASN A 133 -72.97 27.27 -14.95
N THR A 134 -73.41 26.57 -13.90
CA THR A 134 -74.78 26.67 -13.37
C THR A 134 -75.04 28.05 -12.74
N ALA A 135 -74.08 28.57 -11.98
CA ALA A 135 -74.18 29.91 -11.40
C ALA A 135 -74.28 30.99 -12.48
N LEU A 136 -73.52 30.86 -13.57
CA LEU A 136 -73.59 31.77 -14.71
C LEU A 136 -74.95 31.72 -15.40
N ALA A 137 -75.53 30.52 -15.57
CA ALA A 137 -76.87 30.35 -16.13
C ALA A 137 -77.96 31.01 -15.25
N ASN A 138 -77.87 30.84 -13.93
CA ASN A 138 -78.79 31.47 -12.97
C ASN A 138 -78.67 33.00 -12.97
N ALA A 139 -77.45 33.53 -13.06
CA ALA A 139 -77.23 34.98 -13.17
C ALA A 139 -77.87 35.55 -14.45
N ALA A 140 -77.76 34.84 -15.58
CA ALA A 140 -78.41 35.24 -16.83
C ALA A 140 -79.96 35.23 -16.71
N ALA A 141 -80.53 34.23 -16.03
CA ALA A 141 -81.97 34.15 -15.79
C ALA A 141 -82.48 35.28 -14.86
N ALA A 142 -81.71 35.61 -13.82
CA ALA A 142 -82.00 36.72 -12.92
C ALA A 142 -81.99 38.06 -13.66
N GLN A 143 -81.02 38.27 -14.57
CA GLN A 143 -80.98 39.47 -15.42
C GLN A 143 -82.24 39.58 -16.29
N GLY A 144 -82.68 38.50 -16.95
CA GLY A 144 -83.91 38.52 -17.75
C GLY A 144 -85.18 38.82 -16.93
N THR A 145 -85.20 38.38 -15.66
CA THR A 145 -86.29 38.71 -14.73
C THR A 145 -86.26 40.19 -14.34
N ALA A 146 -85.07 40.75 -14.09
CA ALA A 146 -84.89 42.17 -13.80
C ALA A 146 -85.31 43.05 -14.99
N ASP A 147 -84.94 42.67 -16.21
CA ASP A 147 -85.32 43.37 -17.44
C ASP A 147 -86.85 43.37 -17.62
N SER A 148 -87.51 42.24 -17.32
CA SER A 148 -88.97 42.12 -17.35
C SER A 148 -89.65 42.98 -16.29
N ALA A 149 -89.09 43.04 -15.07
CA ALA A 149 -89.58 43.90 -14.00
C ALA A 149 -89.47 45.39 -14.37
N LEU A 150 -88.38 45.79 -15.03
CA LEU A 150 -88.20 47.16 -15.52
C LEU A 150 -89.22 47.51 -16.62
N ALA A 151 -89.52 46.58 -17.54
CA ALA A 151 -90.56 46.76 -18.56
C ALA A 151 -91.97 46.87 -17.94
N ASN A 152 -92.27 46.07 -16.92
CA ASN A 152 -93.53 46.16 -16.18
C ASN A 152 -93.64 47.49 -15.41
N ALA A 153 -92.57 47.96 -14.79
CA ALA A 153 -92.54 49.26 -14.12
C ALA A 153 -92.79 50.42 -15.10
N ALA A 154 -92.21 50.38 -16.31
CA ALA A 154 -92.48 51.37 -17.35
C ALA A 154 -93.96 51.34 -17.82
N THR A 155 -94.56 50.16 -17.92
CA THR A 155 -95.98 49.99 -18.25
C THR A 155 -96.89 50.51 -17.13
N ALA A 156 -96.53 50.23 -15.88
CA ALA A 156 -97.24 50.73 -14.70
C ALA A 156 -97.17 52.27 -14.62
N GLN A 157 -96.04 52.87 -14.98
CA GLN A 157 -95.88 54.32 -15.04
C GLN A 157 -96.77 54.95 -16.11
N THR A 158 -96.84 54.36 -17.30
CA THR A 158 -97.77 54.78 -18.37
C THR A 158 -99.24 54.67 -17.92
N THR A 159 -99.56 53.62 -17.15
CA THR A 159 -100.89 53.41 -16.58
C THR A 159 -101.19 54.44 -15.48
N ALA A 160 -100.21 54.79 -14.65
CA ALA A 160 -100.33 55.83 -13.63
C ALA A 160 -100.52 57.22 -14.26
N ASP A 161 -99.81 57.52 -15.34
CA ASP A 161 -99.99 58.77 -16.11
C ASP A 161 -101.40 58.86 -16.70
N SER A 162 -101.92 57.73 -17.21
CA SER A 162 -103.31 57.63 -17.70
C SER A 162 -104.34 57.73 -16.57
N ALA A 163 -104.06 57.15 -15.41
CA ALA A 163 -104.90 57.23 -14.22
C ALA A 163 -104.91 58.66 -13.65
N LEU A 164 -103.81 59.39 -13.71
CA LEU A 164 -103.73 60.80 -13.31
C LEU A 164 -104.56 61.70 -14.25
N ALA A 165 -104.53 61.43 -15.56
CA ALA A 165 -105.39 62.10 -16.55
C ALA A 165 -106.89 61.78 -16.34
N ASN A 166 -107.22 60.54 -15.99
CA ASN A 166 -108.59 60.14 -15.66
C ASN A 166 -109.05 60.69 -14.30
N ALA A 167 -108.18 60.77 -13.30
CA ALA A 167 -108.46 61.37 -12.00
C ALA A 167 -108.74 62.88 -12.11
N ALA A 168 -108.03 63.59 -12.99
CA ALA A 168 -108.33 64.99 -13.32
C ALA A 168 -109.74 65.14 -13.95
N THR A 169 -110.20 64.14 -14.71
CA THR A 169 -111.54 64.09 -15.31
C THR A 169 -112.61 63.67 -14.27
N ALA A 170 -112.27 62.79 -13.33
CA ALA A 170 -113.15 62.29 -12.28
C ALA A 170 -113.35 63.30 -11.13
N GLN A 171 -112.36 64.14 -10.81
CA GLN A 171 -112.50 65.26 -9.87
C GLN A 171 -113.60 66.24 -10.31
N ALA A 172 -113.74 66.47 -11.63
CA ALA A 172 -114.83 67.27 -12.19
C ALA A 172 -116.22 66.62 -12.04
N SER A 173 -116.28 65.32 -11.70
CA SER A 173 -117.51 64.52 -11.56
C SER A 173 -117.83 64.14 -10.10
N ALA A 174 -116.82 64.08 -9.21
CA ALA A 174 -116.93 63.70 -7.80
C ALA A 174 -117.57 64.78 -6.90
N ASP A 175 -117.57 66.05 -7.32
CA ASP A 175 -118.31 67.12 -6.66
C ASP A 175 -119.85 66.89 -6.69
N ALA A 176 -120.34 65.94 -7.49
CA ALA A 176 -121.77 65.69 -7.68
C ALA A 176 -122.36 64.47 -6.93
N ALA A 177 -121.59 63.58 -6.31
CA ALA A 177 -122.09 62.21 -5.98
C ALA A 177 -121.73 61.59 -4.60
N GLY A 178 -121.29 62.37 -3.61
CA GLY A 178 -120.80 61.87 -2.31
C GLY A 178 -121.81 61.37 -1.26
N VAL A 179 -123.04 60.94 -1.59
CA VAL A 179 -124.10 60.85 -0.56
C VAL A 179 -124.36 59.47 0.08
N LYS A 180 -123.94 58.27 -0.41
CA LYS A 180 -124.40 57.01 0.23
C LYS A 180 -123.42 55.82 0.27
N ALA A 181 -122.53 55.86 1.24
CA ALA A 181 -121.89 54.73 1.93
C ALA A 181 -122.54 53.34 1.74
N ASP A 182 -121.71 52.32 1.49
CA ASP A 182 -121.94 50.94 1.96
C ASP A 182 -120.59 50.22 2.17
N THR A 183 -119.93 50.73 3.19
CA THR A 183 -118.62 50.39 3.74
C THR A 183 -118.74 49.33 4.84
N ALA A 184 -119.04 48.05 4.53
CA ALA A 184 -119.23 47.05 5.61
C ALA A 184 -118.54 45.67 5.45
N ILE A 185 -117.85 45.35 4.34
CA ILE A 185 -117.29 44.00 4.12
C ILE A 185 -115.75 43.96 4.03
N ALA A 186 -115.06 45.10 3.96
CA ALA A 186 -113.62 45.14 3.66
C ALA A 186 -112.65 44.89 4.85
N TYR A 187 -113.07 45.07 6.11
CA TYR A 187 -112.14 45.14 7.26
C TYR A 187 -111.71 43.80 7.89
N GLY A 188 -112.34 42.67 7.55
CA GLY A 188 -112.04 41.36 8.16
C GLY A 188 -110.88 40.59 7.52
N ASN A 189 -110.48 40.94 6.30
CA ASN A 189 -109.45 40.20 5.55
C ASN A 189 -108.02 40.73 5.84
N GLU A 190 -107.89 41.98 6.27
CA GLU A 190 -106.60 42.68 6.43
C GLU A 190 -105.77 42.20 7.64
N THR A 191 -106.41 41.80 8.75
CA THR A 191 -105.72 41.30 9.95
C THR A 191 -105.22 39.86 9.84
N ARG A 192 -105.89 39.02 9.03
CA ARG A 192 -105.46 37.65 8.74
C ARG A 192 -104.25 37.62 7.80
N ASP A 193 -104.17 38.55 6.86
CA ASP A 193 -103.05 38.65 5.92
C ASP A 193 -101.79 39.22 6.59
N ILE A 194 -101.93 40.11 7.59
CA ILE A 194 -100.81 40.60 8.41
C ILE A 194 -100.20 39.49 9.28
N ALA A 195 -101.02 38.64 9.93
CA ALA A 195 -100.54 37.52 10.76
C ALA A 195 -99.86 36.41 9.93
N ASN A 196 -100.39 36.13 8.73
CA ASN A 196 -99.78 35.18 7.80
C ASN A 196 -98.45 35.70 7.21
N ASN A 197 -98.32 37.01 7.00
CA ASN A 197 -97.07 37.64 6.54
C ASN A 197 -95.99 37.63 7.64
N ALA A 198 -96.35 37.86 8.90
CA ALA A 198 -95.40 37.80 10.02
C ALA A 198 -94.83 36.39 10.26
N LEU A 199 -95.66 35.34 10.13
CA LEU A 199 -95.20 33.95 10.24
C LEU A 199 -94.30 33.54 9.06
N ALA A 200 -94.59 34.04 7.86
CA ALA A 200 -93.73 33.86 6.69
C ALA A 200 -92.36 34.55 6.85
N GLN A 201 -92.32 35.75 7.44
CA GLN A 201 -91.07 36.48 7.70
C GLN A 201 -90.18 35.78 8.75
N ILE A 202 -90.76 35.19 9.80
CA ILE A 202 -90.01 34.37 10.78
C ILE A 202 -89.43 33.11 10.13
N GLY A 203 -90.19 32.47 9.23
CA GLY A 203 -89.70 31.34 8.42
C GLY A 203 -88.49 31.72 7.56
N THR A 204 -88.56 32.86 6.86
CA THR A 204 -87.43 33.36 6.05
C THR A 204 -86.19 33.69 6.89
N ALA A 205 -86.36 34.30 8.07
CA ALA A 205 -85.25 34.61 8.96
C ALA A 205 -84.56 33.34 9.52
N SER A 206 -85.34 32.30 9.83
CA SER A 206 -84.80 31.00 10.28
C SER A 206 -84.03 30.28 9.17
N SER A 207 -84.50 30.37 7.92
CA SER A 207 -83.78 29.83 6.75
C SER A 207 -82.46 30.57 6.52
N SER A 208 -82.46 31.91 6.56
CA SER A 208 -81.24 32.71 6.40
C SER A 208 -80.21 32.47 7.53
N ALA A 209 -80.67 32.26 8.77
CA ALA A 209 -79.78 31.91 9.88
C ALA A 209 -79.13 30.52 9.70
N THR A 210 -79.89 29.56 9.13
CA THR A 210 -79.39 28.21 8.82
C THR A 210 -78.37 28.25 7.68
N GLU A 211 -78.61 29.06 6.64
CA GLU A 211 -77.68 29.28 5.55
C GLU A 211 -76.37 29.94 6.03
N ALA A 212 -76.46 30.95 6.90
CA ALA A 212 -75.28 31.59 7.48
C ALA A 212 -74.42 30.60 8.30
N LEU A 213 -75.06 29.72 9.08
CA LEU A 213 -74.36 28.66 9.83
C LEU A 213 -73.69 27.64 8.90
N ASN A 214 -74.37 27.26 7.80
CA ASN A 214 -73.80 26.36 6.80
C ASN A 214 -72.60 26.98 6.05
N VAL A 215 -72.66 28.28 5.74
CA VAL A 215 -71.52 29.02 5.18
C VAL A 215 -70.35 29.07 6.17
N ALA A 216 -70.61 29.38 7.45
CA ALA A 216 -69.57 29.40 8.48
C ALA A 216 -68.91 28.02 8.66
N ASN A 217 -69.68 26.94 8.65
CA ASN A 217 -69.16 25.57 8.69
C ASN A 217 -68.35 25.23 7.42
N GLY A 218 -68.77 25.71 6.24
CA GLY A 218 -68.02 25.56 4.99
C GLY A 218 -66.68 26.30 5.00
N ILE A 219 -66.64 27.51 5.58
CA ILE A 219 -65.41 28.29 5.76
C ILE A 219 -64.46 27.57 6.72
N ALA A 220 -64.97 27.06 7.85
CA ALA A 220 -64.16 26.29 8.81
C ALA A 220 -63.59 25.00 8.18
N GLY A 221 -64.39 24.30 7.36
CA GLY A 221 -63.91 23.15 6.59
C GLY A 221 -62.81 23.50 5.59
N THR A 222 -62.96 24.62 4.89
CA THR A 222 -61.97 25.11 3.91
C THR A 222 -60.65 25.50 4.60
N ALA A 223 -60.73 26.19 5.75
CA ALA A 223 -59.56 26.56 6.55
C ALA A 223 -58.82 25.33 7.09
N ASN A 224 -59.55 24.32 7.58
CA ASN A 224 -58.96 23.06 8.04
C ASN A 224 -58.28 22.29 6.90
N SER A 225 -58.87 22.29 5.70
CA SER A 225 -58.26 21.67 4.52
C SER A 225 -56.99 22.39 4.09
N ALA A 226 -56.98 23.72 4.10
CA ALA A 226 -55.78 24.51 3.77
C ALA A 226 -54.64 24.28 4.77
N LEU A 227 -54.97 24.17 6.06
CA LEU A 227 -54.01 23.84 7.11
C LEU A 227 -53.43 22.42 6.93
N ALA A 228 -54.25 21.45 6.53
CA ALA A 228 -53.79 20.10 6.21
C ALA A 228 -52.81 20.10 5.02
N THR A 229 -53.15 20.81 3.93
CA THR A 229 -52.26 20.95 2.76
C THR A 229 -50.93 21.62 3.12
N ALA A 230 -50.95 22.66 3.96
CA ALA A 230 -49.73 23.31 4.43
C ALA A 230 -48.86 22.36 5.28
N ASN A 231 -49.48 21.54 6.13
CA ASN A 231 -48.78 20.54 6.93
C ASN A 231 -48.17 19.44 6.04
N ASP A 232 -48.87 18.97 5.01
CA ASP A 232 -48.36 17.97 4.08
C ASP A 232 -47.17 18.52 3.25
N ALA A 233 -47.25 19.78 2.84
CA ALA A 233 -46.14 20.47 2.17
C ALA A 233 -44.92 20.60 3.08
N LYS A 234 -45.13 20.89 4.37
CA LYS A 234 -44.06 20.95 5.36
C LYS A 234 -43.40 19.58 5.56
N VAL A 235 -44.19 18.51 5.72
CA VAL A 235 -43.67 17.14 5.85
C VAL A 235 -42.88 16.73 4.62
N SER A 236 -43.33 17.11 3.43
CA SER A 236 -42.62 16.84 2.17
C SER A 236 -41.28 17.60 2.09
N ALA A 237 -41.23 18.85 2.55
CA ALA A 237 -40.00 19.62 2.62
C ALA A 237 -39.03 19.04 3.67
N ASP A 238 -39.53 18.65 4.84
CA ASP A 238 -38.74 18.01 5.89
C ASP A 238 -38.17 16.65 5.41
N ALA A 239 -38.95 15.87 4.67
CA ALA A 239 -38.50 14.62 4.06
C ALA A 239 -37.45 14.84 2.96
N ALA A 240 -37.61 15.88 2.13
CA ALA A 240 -36.59 16.25 1.14
C ALA A 240 -35.28 16.67 1.80
N ALA A 241 -35.35 17.43 2.90
CA ALA A 241 -34.18 17.78 3.71
C ALA A 241 -33.53 16.55 4.36
N ALA A 242 -34.30 15.57 4.81
CA ALA A 242 -33.78 14.31 5.34
C ALA A 242 -33.01 13.47 4.29
N ARG A 243 -33.43 13.52 3.02
CA ARG A 243 -32.70 12.84 1.91
C ARG A 243 -31.32 13.46 1.64
N THR A 244 -31.09 14.71 2.06
CA THR A 244 -29.78 15.39 2.01
C THR A 244 -28.96 15.25 3.31
N ALA A 245 -29.38 14.42 4.28
CA ALA A 245 -28.70 14.31 5.57
C ALA A 245 -27.20 13.97 5.49
N TYR A 246 -26.77 13.27 4.43
CA TYR A 246 -25.35 12.95 4.20
C TYR A 246 -24.56 14.07 3.48
N VAL A 247 -25.23 15.08 2.91
CA VAL A 247 -24.62 16.18 2.17
C VAL A 247 -25.07 17.52 2.76
N ALA A 248 -24.23 18.09 3.62
CA ALA A 248 -24.42 19.46 4.10
C ALA A 248 -23.76 20.45 3.13
N ALA A 249 -24.56 21.35 2.55
CA ALA A 249 -24.06 22.43 1.69
C ALA A 249 -24.06 23.76 2.45
N ASN A 250 -22.87 24.34 2.67
CA ASN A 250 -22.70 25.69 3.20
C ASN A 250 -21.91 26.51 2.17
N GLY A 251 -22.60 27.24 1.30
CA GLY A 251 -21.96 28.00 0.21
C GLY A 251 -22.72 29.28 -0.10
N SER A 252 -21.97 30.40 -0.17
CA SER A 252 -22.47 31.73 -0.55
C SER A 252 -21.88 32.27 -1.86
N GLY A 253 -20.99 31.51 -2.51
CA GLY A 253 -20.31 31.94 -3.73
C GLY A 253 -20.92 31.38 -5.02
N ALA A 254 -20.26 31.66 -6.16
CA ALA A 254 -20.61 31.13 -7.48
C ALA A 254 -20.91 29.62 -7.50
N ALA A 255 -21.95 29.25 -8.26
CA ALA A 255 -22.39 27.86 -8.42
C ALA A 255 -21.32 27.00 -9.12
N PRO A 256 -21.23 25.69 -8.80
CA PRO A 256 -20.42 24.76 -9.58
C PRO A 256 -20.94 24.64 -11.03
N THR A 257 -20.03 24.40 -11.97
CA THR A 257 -20.32 24.21 -13.39
C THR A 257 -19.86 22.82 -13.84
N ALA A 258 -20.81 21.94 -14.17
CA ALA A 258 -20.57 20.64 -14.79
C ALA A 258 -21.05 20.67 -16.24
N SER A 259 -20.23 21.20 -17.16
CA SER A 259 -20.60 21.33 -18.59
C SER A 259 -20.13 20.15 -19.45
N GLY A 260 -19.21 19.32 -18.95
CA GLY A 260 -18.81 18.09 -19.62
C GLY A 260 -19.87 16.98 -19.52
N ALA A 261 -19.96 16.13 -20.54
CA ALA A 261 -20.82 14.95 -20.48
C ALA A 261 -20.42 14.05 -19.29
N ASN A 262 -21.39 13.61 -18.48
CA ASN A 262 -21.18 12.81 -17.25
C ASN A 262 -20.26 13.47 -16.20
N ALA A 263 -20.07 14.79 -16.24
CA ALA A 263 -19.19 15.49 -15.32
C ALA A 263 -19.81 15.65 -13.91
N ILE A 264 -18.96 15.72 -12.89
CA ILE A 264 -19.34 16.03 -11.51
C ILE A 264 -18.68 17.33 -11.10
N ALA A 265 -19.45 18.34 -10.71
CA ALA A 265 -18.94 19.58 -10.12
C ALA A 265 -19.61 19.83 -8.77
N MET A 266 -18.84 19.90 -7.70
CA MET A 266 -19.33 20.16 -6.34
C MET A 266 -18.44 21.18 -5.63
N GLY A 267 -19.04 22.17 -4.97
CA GLY A 267 -18.30 23.24 -4.27
C GLY A 267 -18.31 24.57 -5.03
N ASN A 268 -18.00 25.65 -4.30
CA ASN A 268 -18.04 27.00 -4.85
C ASN A 268 -17.08 27.16 -6.03
N ALA A 269 -17.58 27.62 -7.18
CA ALA A 269 -16.80 27.82 -8.41
C ALA A 269 -16.05 26.57 -8.92
N ALA A 270 -16.46 25.36 -8.50
CA ALA A 270 -15.92 24.12 -9.07
C ALA A 270 -16.31 24.04 -10.56
N ASN A 271 -15.37 23.71 -11.44
CA ASN A 271 -15.57 23.66 -12.89
C ASN A 271 -15.09 22.32 -13.45
N ALA A 272 -16.04 21.46 -13.80
CA ALA A 272 -15.82 20.21 -14.53
C ALA A 272 -16.35 20.37 -15.97
N SER A 273 -15.49 20.81 -16.88
CA SER A 273 -15.87 21.19 -18.26
C SER A 273 -15.55 20.14 -19.32
N ALA A 274 -14.82 19.08 -18.96
CA ALA A 274 -14.52 17.97 -19.86
C ALA A 274 -15.38 16.73 -19.60
N ALA A 275 -15.51 15.85 -20.60
CA ALA A 275 -16.31 14.64 -20.48
C ALA A 275 -15.73 13.68 -19.42
N ASN A 276 -16.60 13.18 -18.53
CA ASN A 276 -16.28 12.34 -17.38
C ASN A 276 -15.35 13.02 -16.34
N ALA A 277 -15.23 14.35 -16.37
CA ALA A 277 -14.40 15.09 -15.42
C ALA A 277 -15.06 15.19 -14.02
N VAL A 278 -14.25 15.25 -12.98
CA VAL A 278 -14.68 15.41 -11.58
C VAL A 278 -13.98 16.62 -10.97
N ALA A 279 -14.73 17.64 -10.57
CA ALA A 279 -14.25 18.81 -9.84
C ALA A 279 -14.98 18.92 -8.50
N ILE A 280 -14.29 18.72 -7.38
CA ILE A 280 -14.88 18.74 -6.04
C ILE A 280 -14.06 19.68 -5.15
N GLY A 281 -14.63 20.79 -4.72
CA GLY A 281 -14.01 21.76 -3.80
C GLY A 281 -14.04 23.19 -4.33
N ASN A 282 -13.69 24.15 -3.47
CA ASN A 282 -13.73 25.57 -3.81
C ASN A 282 -12.70 25.89 -4.90
N GLY A 283 -13.14 26.33 -6.08
CA GLY A 283 -12.27 26.68 -7.20
C GLY A 283 -11.57 25.48 -7.87
N ALA A 284 -12.01 24.25 -7.61
CA ALA A 284 -11.47 23.06 -8.26
C ALA A 284 -11.78 23.08 -9.77
N GLN A 285 -10.77 22.87 -10.60
CA GLN A 285 -10.87 22.91 -12.07
C GLN A 285 -10.45 21.57 -12.66
N ALA A 286 -11.36 20.90 -13.37
CA ALA A 286 -11.15 19.68 -14.15
C ALA A 286 -11.58 19.94 -15.60
N THR A 287 -10.65 20.39 -16.44
CA THR A 287 -10.98 21.08 -17.71
C THR A 287 -10.60 20.33 -18.98
N ASN A 288 -10.01 19.15 -18.89
CA ASN A 288 -9.62 18.36 -20.06
C ASN A 288 -9.71 16.84 -19.81
N GLY A 289 -10.23 16.09 -20.78
CA GLY A 289 -10.43 14.63 -20.67
C GLY A 289 -11.16 14.18 -19.40
N ALA A 290 -10.91 12.94 -18.98
CA ALA A 290 -11.43 12.37 -17.73
C ALA A 290 -10.62 12.86 -16.49
N ALA A 291 -10.37 14.16 -16.39
CA ALA A 291 -9.58 14.74 -15.30
C ALA A 291 -10.31 14.73 -13.95
N VAL A 292 -9.55 14.64 -12.86
CA VAL A 292 -10.04 14.63 -11.48
C VAL A 292 -9.35 15.74 -10.69
N SER A 293 -10.12 16.65 -10.11
CA SER A 293 -9.65 17.78 -9.31
C SER A 293 -10.42 17.83 -8.00
N VAL A 294 -9.77 17.55 -6.86
CA VAL A 294 -10.43 17.41 -5.55
C VAL A 294 -9.70 18.21 -4.47
N GLY A 295 -10.34 19.27 -3.95
CA GLY A 295 -9.84 20.14 -2.89
C GLY A 295 -9.91 21.63 -3.27
N TYR A 296 -9.09 22.47 -2.62
CA TYR A 296 -9.12 23.91 -2.84
C TYR A 296 -8.24 24.33 -4.01
N ALA A 297 -8.80 25.09 -4.95
CA ALA A 297 -8.12 25.74 -6.07
C ALA A 297 -7.20 24.84 -6.92
N ASN A 298 -7.46 23.53 -6.95
CA ASN A 298 -6.72 22.58 -7.79
C ASN A 298 -7.02 22.78 -9.28
N ARG A 299 -6.04 22.53 -10.14
CA ARG A 299 -6.17 22.56 -11.60
C ARG A 299 -5.68 21.26 -12.22
N ALA A 300 -6.62 20.38 -12.59
CA ALA A 300 -6.40 19.22 -13.44
C ALA A 300 -6.85 19.55 -14.87
N SER A 301 -5.90 19.77 -15.77
CA SER A 301 -6.16 20.28 -17.15
C SER A 301 -5.45 19.49 -18.25
N GLY A 302 -4.72 18.43 -17.89
CA GLY A 302 -4.29 17.40 -18.84
C GLY A 302 -5.36 16.31 -18.98
N ASN A 303 -5.39 15.62 -20.11
CA ASN A 303 -6.33 14.51 -20.30
C ASN A 303 -6.04 13.38 -19.29
N GLY A 304 -7.01 13.03 -18.45
CA GLY A 304 -6.85 12.03 -17.38
C GLY A 304 -5.96 12.48 -16.23
N ALA A 305 -5.67 13.79 -16.12
CA ALA A 305 -4.86 14.32 -15.03
C ALA A 305 -5.61 14.29 -13.68
N VAL A 306 -4.87 14.13 -12.59
CA VAL A 306 -5.40 14.06 -11.21
C VAL A 306 -4.73 15.11 -10.35
N ALA A 307 -5.49 16.02 -9.75
CA ALA A 307 -5.00 17.03 -8.81
C ALA A 307 -5.81 16.95 -7.50
N ILE A 308 -5.17 16.58 -6.38
CA ILE A 308 -5.87 16.38 -5.09
C ILE A 308 -5.15 17.12 -3.96
N GLY A 309 -5.86 18.02 -3.27
CA GLY A 309 -5.36 18.76 -2.10
C GLY A 309 -5.52 20.29 -2.20
N ASP A 310 -4.48 21.09 -1.92
CA ASP A 310 -4.61 22.55 -1.80
C ASP A 310 -3.29 23.33 -2.03
N PRO A 311 -3.21 24.18 -3.06
CA PRO A 311 -3.66 23.97 -4.43
C PRO A 311 -2.63 23.12 -5.20
N ASN A 312 -3.05 22.32 -6.17
CA ASN A 312 -2.16 21.53 -7.03
C ASN A 312 -2.46 21.80 -8.50
N VAL A 313 -1.43 21.66 -9.35
CA VAL A 313 -1.51 21.88 -10.79
C VAL A 313 -1.06 20.62 -11.53
N ALA A 314 -2.00 19.87 -12.10
CA ALA A 314 -1.73 18.72 -12.97
C ALA A 314 -2.16 19.06 -14.42
N THR A 315 -1.20 19.33 -15.30
CA THR A 315 -1.47 19.83 -16.67
C THR A 315 -0.99 18.88 -17.78
N GLY A 316 -0.08 17.96 -17.47
CA GLY A 316 0.32 16.91 -18.41
C GLY A 316 -0.75 15.83 -18.56
N THR A 317 -0.76 15.14 -19.69
CA THR A 317 -1.65 14.00 -19.96
C THR A 317 -1.36 12.88 -18.95
N GLY A 318 -2.37 12.43 -18.20
CA GLY A 318 -2.19 11.43 -17.14
C GLY A 318 -1.35 11.88 -15.95
N ALA A 319 -1.06 13.19 -15.82
CA ALA A 319 -0.25 13.71 -14.73
C ALA A 319 -0.98 13.65 -13.38
N VAL A 320 -0.26 13.41 -12.29
CA VAL A 320 -0.81 13.28 -10.94
C VAL A 320 -0.11 14.27 -10.00
N ALA A 321 -0.86 15.14 -9.35
CA ALA A 321 -0.36 16.08 -8.35
C ALA A 321 -1.18 15.95 -7.05
N ILE A 322 -0.56 15.50 -5.96
CA ILE A 322 -1.27 15.20 -4.70
C ILE A 322 -0.55 15.83 -3.50
N GLY A 323 -1.30 16.58 -2.69
CA GLY A 323 -0.83 17.26 -1.48
C GLY A 323 -1.05 18.76 -1.55
N ALA A 324 -0.01 19.59 -1.34
CA ALA A 324 -0.17 21.04 -1.33
C ALA A 324 0.88 21.76 -2.19
N ASN A 325 0.46 22.71 -3.02
CA ASN A 325 1.34 23.47 -3.93
C ASN A 325 2.16 22.61 -4.89
N ASN A 326 1.71 21.40 -5.28
CA ASN A 326 2.46 20.56 -6.20
C ASN A 326 2.15 20.91 -7.67
N THR A 327 3.14 20.71 -8.54
CA THR A 327 3.03 20.95 -9.98
C THR A 327 3.49 19.73 -10.76
N ALA A 328 2.59 19.10 -11.51
CA ALA A 328 2.87 18.01 -12.46
C ALA A 328 2.50 18.47 -13.87
N THR A 329 3.49 18.88 -14.67
CA THR A 329 3.25 19.43 -16.03
C THR A 329 3.71 18.53 -17.16
N GLY A 330 4.61 17.57 -16.89
CA GLY A 330 4.98 16.57 -17.87
C GLY A 330 3.89 15.52 -18.08
N ASP A 331 3.80 14.96 -19.28
CA ASP A 331 2.92 13.82 -19.57
C ASP A 331 3.32 12.62 -18.71
N GLY A 332 2.37 11.99 -18.03
CA GLY A 332 2.60 10.91 -17.08
C GLY A 332 3.37 11.30 -15.82
N ALA A 333 3.59 12.60 -15.57
CA ALA A 333 4.38 13.06 -14.44
C ALA A 333 3.63 12.91 -13.10
N VAL A 334 4.35 12.63 -12.02
CA VAL A 334 3.80 12.45 -10.68
C VAL A 334 4.51 13.38 -9.69
N ALA A 335 3.76 14.29 -9.06
CA ALA A 335 4.25 15.16 -7.99
C ALA A 335 3.46 14.90 -6.69
N LEU A 336 4.10 14.30 -5.69
CA LEU A 336 3.48 13.96 -4.40
C LEU A 336 4.24 14.61 -3.24
N GLY A 337 3.55 15.43 -2.45
CA GLY A 337 4.13 16.08 -1.26
C GLY A 337 3.62 17.50 -1.02
N ASN A 338 4.53 18.39 -0.63
CA ASN A 338 4.26 19.82 -0.53
C ASN A 338 5.30 20.59 -1.36
N ALA A 339 4.87 21.46 -2.27
CA ALA A 339 5.76 22.17 -3.21
C ALA A 339 6.63 21.25 -4.09
N SER A 340 6.15 20.03 -4.40
CA SER A 340 6.82 19.09 -5.30
C SER A 340 6.56 19.46 -6.77
N THR A 341 7.58 19.34 -7.62
CA THR A 341 7.53 19.73 -9.04
C THR A 341 8.01 18.60 -9.95
N ALA A 342 7.12 18.07 -10.80
CA ALA A 342 7.40 17.09 -11.83
C ALA A 342 7.06 17.67 -13.22
N ASN A 343 8.05 18.30 -13.87
CA ASN A 343 7.86 18.98 -15.16
C ASN A 343 8.35 18.17 -16.36
N GLY A 344 9.23 17.19 -16.15
CA GLY A 344 9.65 16.30 -17.22
C GLY A 344 8.55 15.30 -17.58
N ALA A 345 8.49 14.90 -18.86
CA ALA A 345 7.67 13.76 -19.26
C ALA A 345 8.09 12.50 -18.47
N SER A 346 7.12 11.73 -17.99
CA SER A 346 7.33 10.55 -17.11
C SER A 346 8.12 10.83 -15.83
N ALA A 347 8.22 12.10 -15.40
CA ALA A 347 9.01 12.45 -14.23
C ALA A 347 8.26 12.19 -12.91
N VAL A 348 8.98 11.80 -11.86
CA VAL A 348 8.40 11.51 -10.55
C VAL A 348 9.10 12.33 -9.47
N ALA A 349 8.38 13.24 -8.81
CA ALA A 349 8.86 14.03 -7.69
C ALA A 349 8.09 13.66 -6.41
N LEU A 350 8.77 12.95 -5.50
CA LEU A 350 8.21 12.44 -4.26
C LEU A 350 8.89 13.08 -3.05
N GLY A 351 8.21 14.01 -2.37
CA GLY A 351 8.69 14.68 -1.17
C GLY A 351 8.41 16.18 -1.15
N ASN A 352 8.61 16.81 0.01
CA ASN A 352 8.50 18.25 0.14
C ASN A 352 9.60 18.96 -0.65
N GLY A 353 9.25 19.81 -1.61
CA GLY A 353 10.21 20.51 -2.46
C GLY A 353 11.00 19.63 -3.43
N ALA A 354 10.56 18.39 -3.69
CA ALA A 354 11.22 17.52 -4.68
C ALA A 354 11.07 18.08 -6.10
N GLN A 355 12.11 17.99 -6.93
CA GLN A 355 12.16 18.57 -8.28
C GLN A 355 12.65 17.54 -9.32
N ALA A 356 11.71 17.01 -10.09
CA ALA A 356 11.93 16.14 -11.23
C ALA A 356 11.59 16.90 -12.54
N VAL A 357 12.49 17.77 -12.98
CA VAL A 357 12.24 18.69 -14.12
C VAL A 357 12.70 18.14 -15.47
N PHE A 358 13.43 17.03 -15.48
CA PHE A 358 13.91 16.38 -16.69
C PHE A 358 13.06 15.17 -17.05
N ALA A 359 12.97 14.82 -18.34
CA ALA A 359 12.22 13.64 -18.77
C ALA A 359 12.78 12.36 -18.10
N ASP A 360 11.89 11.41 -17.81
CA ASP A 360 12.20 10.11 -17.21
C ASP A 360 12.99 10.19 -15.89
N SER A 361 12.98 11.35 -15.21
CA SER A 361 13.74 11.59 -13.99
C SER A 361 12.89 11.36 -12.74
N ILE A 362 13.52 10.87 -11.67
CA ILE A 362 12.87 10.53 -10.41
C ILE A 362 13.63 11.23 -9.28
N ALA A 363 12.96 12.11 -8.54
CA ALA A 363 13.46 12.75 -7.33
C ALA A 363 12.71 12.22 -6.10
N ILE A 364 13.40 11.52 -5.20
CA ILE A 364 12.81 10.93 -3.98
C ILE A 364 13.47 11.52 -2.74
N GLY A 365 12.69 12.24 -1.93
CA GLY A 365 13.11 12.87 -0.69
C GLY A 365 12.81 14.37 -0.66
N ALA A 366 12.92 14.97 0.52
CA ALA A 366 12.72 16.42 0.67
C ALA A 366 13.84 17.20 -0.02
N ASN A 367 13.47 18.19 -0.84
CA ASN A 367 14.37 19.10 -1.56
C ASN A 367 15.34 18.41 -2.53
N VAL A 368 15.02 17.20 -2.98
CA VAL A 368 15.83 16.46 -3.94
C VAL A 368 15.60 17.01 -5.34
N THR A 369 16.68 17.31 -6.07
CA THR A 369 16.60 17.85 -7.43
C THR A 369 17.36 16.94 -8.39
N THR A 370 16.70 16.52 -9.45
CA THR A 370 17.35 15.86 -10.60
C THR A 370 18.02 16.91 -11.49
N VAL A 371 19.11 16.55 -12.15
CA VAL A 371 19.95 17.44 -12.97
C VAL A 371 20.10 16.96 -14.42
N ARG A 372 19.49 15.83 -14.78
CA ARG A 372 19.57 15.24 -16.13
C ARG A 372 18.42 14.26 -16.41
N GLN A 373 18.18 13.99 -17.69
CA GLN A 373 17.20 13.01 -18.17
C GLN A 373 17.54 11.60 -17.65
N GLY A 374 16.51 10.81 -17.29
CA GLY A 374 16.68 9.42 -16.87
C GLY A 374 17.34 9.24 -15.49
N GLN A 375 17.59 10.31 -14.74
CA GLN A 375 18.23 10.23 -13.44
C GLN A 375 17.26 9.82 -12.36
N VAL A 376 17.66 8.87 -11.52
CA VAL A 376 17.05 8.64 -10.21
C VAL A 376 17.94 9.28 -9.15
N ALA A 377 17.43 10.31 -8.48
CA ALA A 377 18.06 10.97 -7.34
C ALA A 377 17.30 10.59 -6.06
N LEU A 378 18.03 10.04 -5.08
CA LEU A 378 17.50 9.66 -3.79
C LEU A 378 18.21 10.49 -2.72
N GLY A 379 17.45 11.21 -1.89
CA GLY A 379 18.00 12.01 -0.79
C GLY A 379 18.91 13.16 -1.21
N SER A 380 19.54 13.78 -0.21
CA SER A 380 20.50 14.87 -0.36
C SER A 380 21.89 14.46 0.15
N ALA A 381 22.88 15.35 0.02
CA ALA A 381 24.24 15.10 0.54
C ALA A 381 24.30 14.84 2.05
N SER A 382 23.27 15.22 2.83
CA SER A 382 23.18 14.97 4.27
C SER A 382 22.35 13.73 4.62
N SER A 383 21.84 13.00 3.63
CA SER A 383 21.00 11.81 3.86
C SER A 383 21.85 10.58 4.18
N THR A 384 21.37 9.77 5.12
CA THR A 384 21.87 8.43 5.41
C THR A 384 20.98 7.40 4.71
N TYR A 385 21.58 6.44 4.00
CA TYR A 385 20.87 5.39 3.26
C TYR A 385 21.05 4.03 3.96
N THR A 386 19.95 3.32 4.22
CA THR A 386 19.97 2.00 4.85
C THR A 386 19.34 0.98 3.91
N ALA A 387 20.14 0.05 3.38
CA ALA A 387 19.71 -1.04 2.50
C ALA A 387 20.12 -2.40 3.10
N ALA A 388 19.43 -2.83 4.16
CA ALA A 388 19.81 -4.00 4.97
C ALA A 388 19.93 -5.32 4.17
N GLY A 389 19.21 -5.45 3.06
CA GLY A 389 19.22 -6.65 2.22
C GLY A 389 20.54 -6.89 1.48
N ILE A 390 21.36 -5.86 1.25
CA ILE A 390 22.58 -5.95 0.42
C ILE A 390 23.58 -7.00 0.95
N THR A 391 23.66 -7.18 2.28
CA THR A 391 24.60 -8.13 2.90
C THR A 391 24.01 -9.54 3.10
N SER A 392 22.73 -9.74 2.76
CA SER A 392 22.04 -11.00 3.00
C SER A 392 22.56 -12.15 2.11
N SER A 393 22.53 -13.38 2.64
CA SER A 393 22.87 -14.58 1.87
C SER A 393 21.96 -14.76 0.64
N ALA A 394 20.68 -14.37 0.75
CA ALA A 394 19.73 -14.39 -0.36
C ALA A 394 20.14 -13.43 -1.48
N SER A 395 20.53 -12.19 -1.13
CA SER A 395 20.99 -11.21 -2.13
C SER A 395 22.27 -11.66 -2.82
N ARG A 396 23.19 -12.34 -2.11
CA ARG A 396 24.39 -12.92 -2.71
C ARG A 396 24.08 -14.11 -3.61
N ALA A 397 23.18 -15.00 -3.21
CA ALA A 397 22.77 -16.16 -3.99
C ALA A 397 22.02 -15.77 -5.28
N ALA A 398 21.35 -14.62 -5.28
CA ALA A 398 20.67 -14.08 -6.45
C ALA A 398 21.62 -13.45 -7.50
N GLN A 399 22.89 -13.22 -7.16
CA GLN A 399 23.87 -12.71 -8.12
C GLN A 399 24.19 -13.79 -9.15
N ALA A 400 24.20 -13.41 -10.43
CA ALA A 400 24.51 -14.28 -11.55
C ALA A 400 25.49 -13.59 -12.51
N GLY A 401 26.32 -14.36 -13.20
CA GLY A 401 27.35 -13.85 -14.10
C GLY A 401 28.55 -13.24 -13.37
N ALA A 402 29.32 -12.40 -14.08
CA ALA A 402 30.45 -11.70 -13.50
C ALA A 402 29.97 -10.57 -12.57
N VAL A 403 30.51 -10.54 -11.34
CA VAL A 403 30.19 -9.51 -10.35
C VAL A 403 31.20 -8.36 -10.48
N SER A 404 30.72 -7.12 -10.41
CA SER A 404 31.54 -5.91 -10.44
C SER A 404 31.50 -5.17 -9.11
N LEU A 405 32.54 -4.40 -8.81
CA LEU A 405 32.55 -3.47 -7.70
C LEU A 405 31.81 -2.18 -8.08
N VAL A 406 30.83 -1.77 -7.28
CA VAL A 406 30.17 -0.47 -7.45
C VAL A 406 30.97 0.60 -6.72
N THR A 407 31.27 1.69 -7.42
CA THR A 407 31.89 2.89 -6.88
C THR A 407 30.89 4.05 -6.88
N THR A 408 31.18 5.06 -6.08
CA THR A 408 30.46 6.33 -6.06
C THR A 408 31.43 7.48 -6.20
N ASP A 409 31.01 8.56 -6.86
CA ASP A 409 31.69 9.86 -6.75
C ASP A 409 31.13 10.69 -5.57
N ALA A 410 31.67 11.89 -5.37
CA ALA A 410 31.24 12.81 -4.31
C ALA A 410 29.81 13.36 -4.52
N ALA A 411 29.26 13.24 -5.73
CA ALA A 411 27.90 13.64 -6.07
C ALA A 411 26.90 12.47 -5.93
N GLY A 412 27.36 11.28 -5.50
CA GLY A 412 26.51 10.10 -5.32
C GLY A 412 26.21 9.32 -6.60
N ASN A 413 26.94 9.58 -7.70
CA ASN A 413 26.75 8.84 -8.95
C ASN A 413 27.40 7.45 -8.83
N LEU A 414 26.61 6.40 -9.07
CA LEU A 414 27.08 5.02 -9.04
C LEU A 414 27.61 4.58 -10.40
N ALA A 415 28.76 3.89 -10.40
CA ALA A 415 29.34 3.26 -11.58
C ALA A 415 29.98 1.93 -11.20
N THR A 416 30.18 1.04 -12.17
CA THR A 416 31.01 -0.16 -11.96
C THR A 416 32.47 0.20 -12.16
N ALA A 417 33.34 -0.16 -11.21
CA ALA A 417 34.77 -0.13 -11.44
C ALA A 417 35.17 -1.29 -12.36
N ALA A 418 36.08 -1.03 -13.29
CA ALA A 418 36.74 -2.04 -14.12
C ALA A 418 37.80 -2.84 -13.35
N LEU A 419 37.65 -2.96 -12.03
CA LEU A 419 38.52 -3.79 -11.21
C LEU A 419 38.01 -5.23 -11.32
N ASP A 420 38.78 -6.12 -11.95
CA ASP A 420 38.47 -7.54 -11.94
C ASP A 420 38.71 -8.10 -10.53
N VAL A 421 37.61 -8.46 -9.85
CA VAL A 421 37.67 -9.04 -8.51
C VAL A 421 38.43 -10.38 -8.53
N GLY A 422 38.48 -11.06 -9.68
CA GLY A 422 39.34 -12.20 -9.93
C GLY A 422 40.83 -11.87 -9.79
N GLU A 423 41.30 -10.75 -10.37
CA GLU A 423 42.68 -10.31 -10.23
C GLU A 423 43.02 -9.92 -8.78
N LEU A 424 42.08 -9.30 -8.06
CA LEU A 424 42.25 -8.99 -6.64
C LEU A 424 42.37 -10.25 -5.78
N SER A 425 41.60 -11.30 -6.08
CA SER A 425 41.73 -12.60 -5.41
C SER A 425 43.08 -13.28 -5.72
N GLY A 426 43.61 -13.08 -6.94
CA GLY A 426 44.92 -13.58 -7.35
C GLY A 426 46.10 -12.93 -6.62
N LEU A 427 45.92 -11.72 -6.07
CA LEU A 427 46.95 -11.05 -5.28
C LEU A 427 47.33 -11.85 -4.03
N GLY A 428 46.37 -12.53 -3.38
CA GLY A 428 46.65 -13.38 -2.23
C GLY A 428 47.61 -14.52 -2.56
N GLY A 429 47.46 -15.16 -3.73
CA GLY A 429 48.38 -16.17 -4.23
C GLY A 429 49.77 -15.62 -4.51
N ARG A 430 49.85 -14.46 -5.19
CA ARG A 430 51.12 -13.77 -5.47
C ARG A 430 51.87 -13.38 -4.20
N VAL A 431 51.16 -12.91 -3.18
CA VAL A 431 51.74 -12.62 -1.86
C VAL A 431 52.25 -13.90 -1.20
N GLY A 432 51.50 -15.00 -1.24
CA GLY A 432 51.96 -16.29 -0.72
C GLY A 432 53.21 -16.85 -1.42
N THR A 433 53.31 -16.66 -2.75
CA THR A 433 54.54 -16.99 -3.50
C THR A 433 55.71 -16.14 -3.04
N LEU A 434 55.53 -14.82 -2.93
CA LEU A 434 56.57 -13.91 -2.47
C LEU A 434 57.02 -14.24 -1.04
N GLU A 435 56.10 -14.58 -0.13
CA GLU A 435 56.42 -15.02 1.22
C GLU A 435 57.29 -16.28 1.22
N THR A 436 56.98 -17.25 0.35
CA THR A 436 57.75 -18.48 0.19
C THR A 436 59.15 -18.19 -0.35
N GLU A 437 59.28 -17.35 -1.37
CA GLU A 437 60.57 -16.94 -1.93
C GLU A 437 61.44 -16.20 -0.90
N VAL A 438 60.85 -15.31 -0.09
CA VAL A 438 61.57 -14.61 0.98
C VAL A 438 62.08 -15.59 2.05
N VAL A 439 61.28 -16.59 2.43
CA VAL A 439 61.73 -17.65 3.35
C VAL A 439 62.87 -18.45 2.72
N GLY A 440 62.75 -18.82 1.45
CA GLY A 440 63.81 -19.51 0.69
C GLY A 440 65.10 -18.70 0.63
N MET A 441 65.01 -17.41 0.36
CA MET A 441 66.16 -16.50 0.33
C MET A 441 66.83 -16.39 1.69
N LYS A 442 66.05 -16.32 2.79
CA LYS A 442 66.61 -16.35 4.15
C LYS A 442 67.35 -17.65 4.44
N GLN A 443 66.86 -18.79 3.95
CA GLN A 443 67.55 -20.08 4.09
C GLN A 443 68.83 -20.14 3.26
N GLN A 444 68.80 -19.67 2.01
CA GLN A 444 69.99 -19.57 1.17
C GLN A 444 71.04 -18.64 1.77
N LEU A 445 70.64 -17.49 2.33
CA LEU A 445 71.54 -16.58 3.00
C LEU A 445 72.20 -17.23 4.22
N ARG A 446 71.44 -18.02 5.01
CA ARG A 446 72.01 -18.83 6.09
C ARG A 446 73.02 -19.84 5.56
N ALA A 447 72.70 -20.57 4.49
CA ALA A 447 73.60 -21.53 3.87
C ALA A 447 74.89 -20.87 3.31
N ALA A 448 74.78 -19.69 2.70
CA ALA A 448 75.92 -18.92 2.23
C ALA A 448 76.81 -18.45 3.39
N ASN A 449 76.23 -17.88 4.45
CA ASN A 449 76.98 -17.51 5.66
C ASN A 449 77.67 -18.73 6.31
N ALA A 450 77.01 -19.88 6.27
CA ALA A 450 77.55 -21.15 6.74
C ALA A 450 78.71 -21.66 5.86
N GLY A 451 78.60 -21.53 4.54
CA GLY A 451 79.68 -21.83 3.61
C GLY A 451 80.91 -20.93 3.84
N ILE A 452 80.69 -19.65 4.11
CA ILE A 452 81.76 -18.71 4.49
C ILE A 452 82.41 -19.15 5.81
N ALA A 453 81.63 -19.54 6.82
CA ALA A 453 82.18 -20.10 8.06
C ALA A 453 83.04 -21.34 7.76
N ALA A 454 82.51 -22.32 7.02
CA ALA A 454 83.25 -23.51 6.62
C ALA A 454 84.57 -23.17 5.88
N ALA A 455 84.54 -22.21 4.96
CA ALA A 455 85.73 -21.75 4.25
C ALA A 455 86.75 -21.07 5.17
N MET A 456 86.32 -20.24 6.13
CA MET A 456 87.23 -19.64 7.13
C MET A 456 87.86 -20.70 8.04
N ALA A 457 87.17 -21.80 8.33
CA ALA A 457 87.76 -22.91 9.06
C ALA A 457 88.89 -23.60 8.25
N MET A 458 88.95 -23.51 6.92
CA MET A 458 89.94 -24.21 6.07
C MET A 458 91.37 -23.64 6.09
N GLY A 459 91.75 -22.96 7.18
CA GLY A 459 93.07 -22.37 7.38
C GLY A 459 94.24 -23.30 7.02
N GLY A 460 95.42 -22.71 6.80
CA GLY A 460 96.61 -23.44 6.42
C GLY A 460 97.02 -24.47 7.48
N THR A 461 97.29 -25.70 7.06
CA THR A 461 97.91 -26.73 7.91
C THR A 461 99.42 -26.54 7.83
N LEU A 462 100.05 -26.23 8.95
CA LEU A 462 101.52 -26.16 9.04
C LEU A 462 102.05 -27.58 9.27
N LEU A 463 103.11 -27.96 8.56
CA LEU A 463 103.88 -29.17 8.84
C LEU A 463 104.95 -28.82 9.88
N PRO A 464 104.91 -29.37 11.11
CA PRO A 464 105.96 -29.16 12.09
C PRO A 464 107.32 -29.61 11.55
N PRO A 465 108.43 -28.95 11.95
CA PRO A 465 109.78 -29.40 11.60
C PRO A 465 109.98 -30.88 11.95
N ASP A 466 110.69 -31.62 11.08
CA ASP A 466 111.00 -33.06 11.22
C ASP A 466 109.82 -34.04 11.12
N SER A 467 108.63 -33.58 10.70
CA SER A 467 107.47 -34.43 10.41
C SER A 467 107.20 -34.56 8.91
N THR A 468 106.84 -35.76 8.44
CA THR A 468 106.46 -36.00 7.03
C THR A 468 104.96 -35.92 6.80
N PHE A 469 104.17 -35.87 7.88
CA PHE A 469 102.71 -35.81 7.87
C PHE A 469 102.19 -35.00 9.06
N ALA A 470 101.22 -34.12 8.82
CA ALA A 470 100.51 -33.40 9.88
C ALA A 470 99.02 -33.34 9.62
N LEU A 471 98.24 -33.30 10.72
CA LEU A 471 96.79 -33.18 10.73
C LEU A 471 96.40 -31.96 11.58
N SER A 472 95.49 -31.13 11.08
CA SER A 472 94.93 -29.98 11.79
C SER A 472 93.42 -30.00 11.77
N PHE A 473 92.82 -29.56 12.87
CA PHE A 473 91.38 -29.31 12.97
C PHE A 473 91.16 -27.86 13.37
N ASN A 474 90.19 -27.20 12.74
CA ASN A 474 89.88 -25.80 13.03
C ASN A 474 88.37 -25.61 13.20
N LEU A 475 88.02 -24.58 13.97
CA LEU A 475 86.65 -24.10 14.16
C LEU A 475 86.57 -22.63 13.77
N SER A 476 85.40 -22.18 13.35
CA SER A 476 85.16 -20.79 12.93
C SER A 476 83.71 -20.38 13.20
N THR A 477 83.47 -19.07 13.20
CA THR A 477 82.13 -18.50 13.28
C THR A 477 81.99 -17.33 12.30
N TYR A 478 80.85 -17.24 11.61
CA TYR A 478 80.53 -16.12 10.72
C TYR A 478 79.04 -15.79 10.80
N ARG A 479 78.72 -14.55 11.23
CA ARG A 479 77.35 -14.02 11.32
C ARG A 479 76.34 -15.02 11.94
N GLY A 480 76.75 -15.69 13.02
CA GLY A 480 75.92 -16.65 13.77
C GLY A 480 75.91 -18.09 13.23
N GLN A 481 76.60 -18.40 12.14
CA GLN A 481 76.84 -19.77 11.68
C GLN A 481 78.20 -20.27 12.13
N GLN A 482 78.33 -21.58 12.39
CA GLN A 482 79.58 -22.19 12.87
C GLN A 482 80.13 -23.14 11.80
N GLY A 483 81.43 -23.01 11.52
CA GLY A 483 82.16 -23.84 10.55
C GLY A 483 83.25 -24.67 11.22
N PHE A 484 83.52 -25.86 10.69
CA PHE A 484 84.59 -26.74 11.16
C PHE A 484 85.39 -27.27 9.96
N SER A 485 86.65 -27.62 10.17
CA SER A 485 87.49 -28.24 9.15
C SER A 485 88.45 -29.29 9.72
N GLY A 486 88.85 -30.20 8.85
CA GLY A 486 89.96 -31.11 9.05
C GLY A 486 90.84 -31.09 7.81
N ALA A 487 92.15 -30.95 7.99
CA ALA A 487 93.10 -30.92 6.89
C ALA A 487 94.37 -31.68 7.23
N ALA A 488 94.90 -32.39 6.24
CA ALA A 488 96.15 -33.12 6.31
C ALA A 488 97.14 -32.56 5.29
N VAL A 489 98.40 -32.51 5.66
CA VAL A 489 99.50 -32.18 4.76
C VAL A 489 100.55 -33.28 4.85
N ALA A 490 101.02 -33.74 3.69
CA ALA A 490 102.03 -34.76 3.55
C ALA A 490 103.18 -34.25 2.67
N GLN A 491 104.41 -34.52 3.09
CA GLN A 491 105.59 -34.28 2.27
C GLN A 491 105.75 -35.41 1.26
N VAL A 492 105.73 -35.08 -0.03
CA VAL A 492 105.86 -36.05 -1.13
C VAL A 492 107.31 -36.17 -1.58
N THR A 493 108.03 -35.05 -1.60
CA THR A 493 109.50 -34.99 -1.79
C THR A 493 110.08 -33.87 -0.91
N GLU A 494 111.40 -33.76 -0.77
CA GLU A 494 112.05 -32.76 0.08
C GLU A 494 111.58 -31.31 -0.19
N ARG A 495 111.09 -31.03 -1.40
CA ARG A 495 110.65 -29.70 -1.85
C ARG A 495 109.19 -29.61 -2.28
N VAL A 496 108.40 -30.68 -2.14
CA VAL A 496 106.98 -30.73 -2.58
C VAL A 496 106.10 -31.26 -1.47
N TRP A 497 105.10 -30.47 -1.09
CA TRP A 497 104.05 -30.85 -0.13
C TRP A 497 102.69 -30.89 -0.79
N MET A 498 101.91 -31.89 -0.43
CA MET A 498 100.50 -32.00 -0.80
C MET A 498 99.64 -31.79 0.43
N SER A 499 98.63 -30.94 0.32
CA SER A 499 97.64 -30.70 1.35
C SER A 499 96.25 -31.05 0.83
N GLY A 500 95.45 -31.67 1.67
CA GLY A 500 94.05 -31.97 1.41
C GLY A 500 93.24 -31.67 2.65
N GLY A 501 92.05 -31.10 2.50
CA GLY A 501 91.18 -30.86 3.63
C GLY A 501 89.72 -30.81 3.25
N PHE A 502 88.88 -30.94 4.25
CA PHE A 502 87.44 -30.79 4.15
C PHE A 502 86.96 -29.80 5.22
N ALA A 503 85.89 -29.10 4.91
CA ALA A 503 85.16 -28.29 5.87
C ALA A 503 83.67 -28.49 5.74
N GLY A 504 82.99 -28.25 6.85
CA GLY A 504 81.54 -28.25 6.96
C GLY A 504 81.08 -27.10 7.85
N SER A 505 79.76 -26.95 7.95
CA SER A 505 79.15 -26.03 8.91
C SER A 505 77.93 -26.67 9.57
N THR A 506 77.34 -25.97 10.54
CA THR A 506 76.07 -26.35 11.18
C THR A 506 74.85 -26.32 10.26
N VAL A 507 74.97 -25.80 9.03
CA VAL A 507 73.88 -25.76 8.04
C VAL A 507 74.02 -26.90 7.02
N LYS A 508 72.91 -27.57 6.72
CA LYS A 508 72.86 -28.67 5.75
C LYS A 508 73.32 -28.19 4.36
N GLY A 509 74.22 -28.95 3.72
CA GLY A 509 74.68 -28.69 2.35
C GLY A 509 75.86 -27.70 2.23
N SER A 510 76.43 -27.21 3.33
CA SER A 510 77.58 -26.31 3.31
C SER A 510 78.90 -27.04 3.63
N THR A 511 79.20 -28.07 2.86
CA THR A 511 80.47 -28.82 2.96
C THR A 511 81.31 -28.57 1.72
N GLY A 512 82.61 -28.40 1.89
CA GLY A 512 83.56 -28.17 0.81
C GLY A 512 84.88 -28.87 1.05
N GLY A 513 85.63 -29.12 -0.01
CA GLY A 513 86.96 -29.71 0.05
C GLY A 513 87.98 -28.80 -0.61
N ARG A 514 89.25 -28.90 -0.19
CA ARG A 514 90.38 -28.31 -0.90
C ARG A 514 91.49 -29.34 -1.08
N VAL A 515 92.17 -29.25 -2.20
CA VAL A 515 93.45 -29.92 -2.44
C VAL A 515 94.41 -28.86 -2.92
N GLY A 516 95.62 -28.84 -2.39
CA GLY A 516 96.64 -27.87 -2.74
C GLY A 516 98.02 -28.52 -2.76
N MET A 517 98.89 -28.02 -3.62
CA MET A 517 100.29 -28.42 -3.70
C MET A 517 101.16 -27.19 -3.44
N THR A 518 102.19 -27.35 -2.63
CA THR A 518 103.13 -26.29 -2.28
C THR A 518 104.54 -26.72 -2.66
N PHE A 519 105.28 -25.80 -3.29
CA PHE A 519 106.67 -26.00 -3.69
C PHE A 519 107.57 -25.09 -2.85
N GLY A 520 108.68 -25.63 -2.33
CA GLY A 520 109.70 -24.87 -1.62
C GLY A 520 110.98 -24.78 -2.44
N TRP A 521 111.55 -23.58 -2.61
CA TRP A 521 112.79 -23.36 -3.35
C TRP A 521 113.94 -22.94 -2.46
#